data_AF-A0A1F3XY71-F1
#
_entry.id   AF-A0A1F3XY71-F1
#
_cell.length_a   1.000
_cell.length_b   1.000
_cell.length_c   1.000
_cell.angle_alpha   90.00
_cell.angle_beta   90.00
_cell.angle_gamma   90.00
#
_symmetry.space_group_name_H-M   'P 1'
#
loop_
_entity.id
_entity.type
_entity.pdbx_description
1 polymer ?
#
loop_
_entity_poly.entity_id
_entity_poly.type
_entity_poly.pdbx_seq_one_letter_code
_entity_poly.pdbx_strand_id
1 'polypeptide(L)'
;MEKLCANCRSLRVESACGICAAPLCRKCRIFLEEDAFELAEGPRPAELKHSYYCGSCYDEKVEPFKTEYEATLEQAKAVNVIYAGSKSHIRIIRKAIRAIEIKGSRDRDETILKLAFQAARAGYNSLIDVEISSQKLRNQGWQTSTWTGRGIPAEILVRQEF
;
A
#
# COMPACT_ATOMS: atom_id res chain seq x y z
N MET A 1 -31.78 -8.76 -27.01
CA MET A 1 -30.36 -9.14 -26.95
C MET A 1 -30.10 -9.77 -25.59
N GLU A 2 -29.89 -11.08 -25.55
CA GLU A 2 -29.60 -11.80 -24.31
C GLU A 2 -28.21 -11.44 -23.82
N LYS A 3 -28.13 -10.91 -22.59
CA LYS A 3 -26.84 -10.65 -21.94
C LYS A 3 -26.34 -11.96 -21.35
N LEU A 4 -25.41 -12.62 -22.03
CA LEU A 4 -24.76 -13.84 -21.57
C LEU A 4 -23.49 -13.47 -20.79
N CYS A 5 -23.20 -14.17 -19.71
CA CYS A 5 -21.96 -13.98 -18.94
C CYS A 5 -20.73 -14.21 -19.83
N ALA A 6 -19.76 -13.28 -19.82
CA ALA A 6 -18.56 -13.39 -20.63
C ALA A 6 -17.72 -14.63 -20.33
N ASN A 7 -17.78 -15.15 -19.09
CA ASN A 7 -16.93 -16.26 -18.66
C ASN A 7 -17.63 -17.63 -18.75
N CYS A 8 -18.88 -17.73 -18.28
CA CYS A 8 -19.61 -19.01 -18.23
C CYS A 8 -20.84 -19.08 -19.14
N ARG A 9 -21.10 -18.04 -19.94
CA ARG A 9 -22.25 -17.92 -20.87
C ARG A 9 -23.62 -18.16 -20.23
N SER A 10 -23.74 -18.01 -18.91
CA SER A 10 -25.03 -18.11 -18.22
C SER A 10 -25.87 -16.85 -18.46
N LEU A 11 -27.19 -17.02 -18.49
CA LEU A 11 -28.16 -15.92 -18.64
C LEU A 11 -28.36 -15.11 -17.35
N ARG A 12 -27.80 -15.57 -16.22
CA ARG A 12 -27.93 -14.93 -14.90
C ARG A 12 -26.82 -13.89 -14.70
N VAL A 13 -26.91 -12.79 -15.42
CA VAL A 13 -25.98 -11.65 -15.33
C VAL A 13 -26.52 -10.63 -14.33
N GLU A 14 -25.68 -10.21 -13.37
CA GLU A 14 -26.05 -9.24 -12.32
C GLU A 14 -25.13 -8.01 -12.30
N SER A 15 -23.89 -8.16 -12.77
CA SER A 15 -22.86 -7.11 -12.71
C SER A 15 -22.11 -7.00 -14.02
N ALA A 16 -21.43 -5.88 -14.25
CA ALA A 16 -20.51 -5.69 -15.36
C ALA A 16 -19.06 -5.58 -14.84
N CYS A 17 -18.09 -6.01 -15.63
CA CYS A 17 -16.68 -5.78 -15.34
C CYS A 17 -16.38 -4.27 -15.37
N GLY A 18 -15.63 -3.76 -14.40
CA GLY A 18 -15.24 -2.35 -14.35
C GLY A 18 -14.31 -1.90 -15.49
N ILE A 19 -13.57 -2.84 -16.10
CA ILE A 19 -12.58 -2.54 -17.14
C ILE A 19 -13.19 -2.67 -18.54
N CYS A 20 -13.72 -3.85 -18.86
CA CYS A 20 -14.22 -4.13 -20.21
C CYS A 20 -15.75 -3.98 -20.34
N ALA A 21 -16.46 -3.57 -19.29
CA ALA A 21 -17.93 -3.48 -19.23
C ALA A 21 -18.68 -4.79 -19.57
N ALA A 22 -17.96 -5.92 -19.64
CA ALA A 22 -18.55 -7.19 -20.02
C ALA A 22 -19.51 -7.71 -18.94
N PRO A 23 -20.66 -8.29 -19.32
CA PRO A 23 -21.64 -8.86 -18.39
C PRO A 23 -21.06 -10.07 -17.63
N LEU A 24 -21.22 -10.08 -16.30
CA LEU A 24 -20.76 -11.11 -15.39
C LEU A 24 -21.88 -11.63 -14.48
N CYS A 25 -21.88 -12.94 -14.26
CA CYS A 25 -22.71 -13.58 -13.25
C CYS A 25 -22.04 -13.52 -11.88
N ARG A 26 -22.83 -13.74 -10.82
CA ARG A 26 -22.36 -13.75 -9.42
C ARG A 26 -21.21 -14.72 -9.14
N LYS A 27 -21.11 -15.82 -9.88
CA LYS A 27 -20.05 -16.83 -9.71
C LYS A 27 -18.74 -16.46 -10.39
N CYS A 28 -18.79 -15.65 -11.45
CA CYS A 28 -17.63 -15.35 -12.29
C CYS A 28 -17.07 -13.95 -12.06
N ARG A 29 -17.70 -13.16 -11.17
CA ARG A 29 -17.15 -11.87 -10.75
C ARG A 29 -16.10 -12.09 -9.68
N ILE A 30 -14.93 -11.49 -9.87
CA ILE A 30 -13.89 -11.40 -8.85
C ILE A 30 -14.08 -10.06 -8.15
N PHE A 31 -14.19 -10.12 -6.81
CA PHE A 31 -14.33 -8.95 -5.97
C PHE A 31 -12.95 -8.56 -5.42
N LEU A 32 -12.63 -7.28 -5.54
CA LEU A 32 -11.42 -6.70 -4.99
C LEU A 32 -11.83 -5.81 -3.81
N GLU A 33 -11.34 -6.14 -2.62
CA GLU A 33 -11.61 -5.33 -1.43
C GLU A 33 -10.96 -3.94 -1.57
N GLU A 34 -11.71 -2.91 -1.18
CA GLU A 34 -11.28 -1.51 -1.32
C GLU A 34 -10.06 -1.18 -0.46
N ASP A 35 -9.77 -2.01 0.53
CA ASP A 35 -8.70 -1.88 1.51
C ASP A 35 -7.45 -2.70 1.15
N ALA A 36 -7.48 -3.47 0.05
CA ALA A 36 -6.36 -4.32 -0.36
C ALA A 36 -5.05 -3.53 -0.62
N PHE A 37 -5.16 -2.22 -0.88
CA PHE A 37 -4.04 -1.34 -1.23
C PHE A 37 -3.93 -0.09 -0.35
N GLU A 38 -4.36 -0.16 0.92
CA GLU A 38 -4.33 0.99 1.86
C GLU A 38 -2.97 1.67 2.02
N LEU A 39 -1.86 0.94 1.82
CA LEU A 39 -0.50 1.45 1.98
C LEU A 39 0.06 2.10 0.71
N ALA A 40 -0.55 1.85 -0.45
CA ALA A 40 -0.11 2.42 -1.71
C ALA A 40 -0.58 3.88 -1.80
N GLU A 41 0.19 4.81 -1.24
CA GLU A 41 -0.04 6.24 -1.46
C GLU A 41 0.25 6.60 -2.93
N GLY A 42 -0.79 7.03 -3.62
CA GLY A 42 -0.77 7.40 -5.03
C GLY A 42 -2.17 7.31 -5.65
N PRO A 43 -2.39 7.89 -6.84
CA PRO A 43 -3.63 7.68 -7.56
C PRO A 43 -3.74 6.18 -7.87
N ARG A 44 -4.69 5.49 -7.21
CA ARG A 44 -5.10 4.15 -7.66
C ARG A 44 -5.35 4.28 -9.17
N PRO A 45 -4.68 3.50 -10.03
CA PRO A 45 -4.99 3.46 -11.44
C PRO A 45 -6.51 3.37 -11.58
N ALA A 46 -7.12 4.19 -12.43
CA ALA A 46 -8.59 4.24 -12.54
C ALA A 46 -9.18 2.84 -12.77
N GLU A 47 -8.41 1.98 -13.44
CA GLU A 47 -8.65 0.56 -13.69
C GLU A 47 -8.87 -0.28 -12.42
N LEU A 48 -8.30 0.10 -11.26
CA LEU A 48 -8.37 -0.63 -9.99
C LEU A 48 -9.41 -0.08 -9.00
N LYS A 49 -10.17 0.95 -9.39
CA LYS A 49 -11.21 1.57 -8.52
C LYS A 49 -12.54 0.83 -8.54
N HIS A 50 -12.71 -0.14 -9.43
CA HIS A 50 -13.96 -0.87 -9.57
C HIS A 50 -14.02 -2.05 -8.59
N SER A 51 -15.22 -2.38 -8.13
CA SER A 51 -15.41 -3.50 -7.19
C SER A 51 -15.47 -4.87 -7.87
N TYR A 52 -15.68 -4.93 -9.20
CA TYR A 52 -15.93 -6.19 -9.92
C TYR A 52 -15.08 -6.32 -11.20
N TYR A 53 -14.39 -7.45 -11.32
CA TYR A 53 -13.57 -7.81 -12.48
C TYR A 53 -13.99 -9.17 -13.05
N CYS A 54 -13.76 -9.36 -14.35
CA CYS A 54 -13.79 -10.70 -14.95
C CYS A 54 -12.43 -11.38 -14.74
N GLY A 55 -12.36 -12.71 -14.90
CA GLY A 55 -11.11 -13.47 -14.75
C GLY A 55 -9.97 -12.90 -15.59
N SER A 56 -10.18 -12.75 -16.91
CA SER A 56 -9.15 -12.24 -17.80
C SER A 56 -8.64 -10.84 -17.43
N CYS A 57 -9.53 -9.90 -17.12
CA CYS A 57 -9.09 -8.56 -16.71
C CYS A 57 -8.45 -8.54 -15.32
N TYR A 58 -8.81 -9.48 -14.45
CA TYR A 58 -8.15 -9.63 -13.15
C TYR A 58 -6.72 -10.14 -13.35
N ASP A 59 -6.52 -11.20 -14.12
CA ASP A 59 -5.20 -11.82 -14.35
C ASP A 59 -4.27 -10.90 -15.14
N GLU A 60 -4.79 -10.12 -16.10
CA GLU A 60 -3.97 -9.23 -16.92
C GLU A 60 -3.56 -7.92 -16.21
N LYS A 61 -4.39 -7.42 -15.28
CA LYS A 61 -4.23 -6.07 -14.72
C LYS A 61 -4.12 -6.04 -13.20
N VAL A 62 -4.94 -6.82 -12.52
CA VAL A 62 -5.05 -6.80 -11.05
C VAL A 62 -4.00 -7.69 -10.42
N GLU A 63 -3.81 -8.90 -10.93
CA GLU A 63 -2.85 -9.87 -10.39
C GLU A 63 -1.40 -9.34 -10.43
N PRO A 64 -0.88 -8.77 -11.53
CA PRO A 64 0.49 -8.24 -11.56
C PRO A 64 0.70 -7.11 -10.56
N PHE A 65 -0.29 -6.21 -10.43
CA PHE A 65 -0.23 -5.10 -9.48
C PHE A 65 -0.29 -5.60 -8.03
N LYS A 66 -1.10 -6.63 -7.76
CA LYS A 66 -1.17 -7.28 -6.45
C LYS A 66 0.15 -7.93 -6.09
N THR A 67 0.78 -8.65 -7.01
CA THR A 67 2.10 -9.26 -6.76
C THR A 67 3.18 -8.21 -6.51
N GLU A 68 3.20 -7.10 -7.26
CA GLU A 68 4.13 -6.00 -7.03
C GLU A 68 3.92 -5.36 -5.65
N TYR A 69 2.66 -5.16 -5.26
CA TYR A 69 2.30 -4.63 -3.96
C TYR A 69 2.72 -5.55 -2.82
N GLU A 70 2.44 -6.85 -2.92
CA GLU A 70 2.82 -7.85 -1.94
C GLU A 70 4.35 -7.95 -1.81
N ALA A 71 5.08 -7.96 -2.93
CA ALA A 71 6.53 -7.94 -2.92
C ALA A 71 7.09 -6.68 -2.24
N THR A 72 6.50 -5.51 -2.51
CA THR A 72 6.87 -4.25 -1.85
C THR A 72 6.55 -4.29 -0.36
N LEU A 73 5.45 -4.92 0.04
CA LEU A 73 5.05 -5.08 1.44
C LEU A 73 6.01 -6.00 2.20
N GLU A 74 6.46 -7.10 1.58
CA GLU A 74 7.48 -7.97 2.16
C GLU A 74 8.81 -7.22 2.33
N GLN A 75 9.21 -6.44 1.32
CA GLN A 75 10.38 -5.57 1.43
C GLN A 75 10.22 -4.54 2.54
N ALA A 76 9.04 -3.92 2.67
CA ALA A 76 8.73 -2.94 3.71
C ALA A 76 8.90 -3.52 5.12
N LYS A 77 8.49 -4.78 5.33
CA LYS A 77 8.70 -5.48 6.60
C LYS A 77 10.17 -5.74 6.92
N ALA A 78 11.02 -5.82 5.90
CA ALA A 78 12.47 -5.99 6.04
C ALA A 78 13.24 -4.66 6.13
N VAL A 79 12.57 -3.51 6.00
CA VAL A 79 13.22 -2.18 6.09
C VAL A 79 13.73 -1.93 7.50
N ASN A 80 14.98 -1.51 7.63
CA ASN A 80 15.57 -1.14 8.92
C ASN A 80 15.08 0.24 9.35
N VAL A 81 14.43 0.33 10.51
CA VAL A 81 13.90 1.59 11.04
C VAL A 81 14.82 2.13 12.15
N ILE A 82 15.45 3.26 11.89
CA ILE A 82 16.40 3.91 12.79
C ILE A 82 15.79 5.23 13.25
N TYR A 83 15.51 5.31 14.55
CA TYR A 83 14.92 6.49 15.17
C TYR A 83 15.94 7.62 15.35
N ALA A 84 15.45 8.86 15.29
CA ALA A 84 16.23 10.05 15.59
C ALA A 84 16.81 9.96 17.02
N GLY A 85 18.11 10.24 17.17
CA GLY A 85 18.81 10.18 18.46
C GLY A 85 19.34 8.80 18.86
N SER A 86 19.14 7.76 18.04
CA SER A 86 19.83 6.48 18.25
C SER A 86 21.33 6.61 18.02
N LYS A 87 22.16 6.10 18.94
CA LYS A 87 23.63 6.14 18.85
C LYS A 87 24.21 5.06 17.92
N SER A 88 23.39 4.53 17.03
CA SER A 88 23.77 3.43 16.15
C SER A 88 24.77 3.92 15.11
N HIS A 89 25.97 3.32 15.08
CA HIS A 89 26.98 3.62 14.06
C HIS A 89 26.57 2.98 12.73
N ILE A 90 25.72 3.67 11.98
CA ILE A 90 25.20 3.18 10.70
C ILE A 90 26.06 3.71 9.56
N ARG A 91 26.49 2.81 8.68
CA ARG A 91 27.17 3.18 7.43
C ARG A 91 26.13 3.39 6.34
N ILE A 92 25.89 4.66 6.02
CA ILE A 92 24.96 5.07 4.96
C ILE A 92 25.72 5.07 3.63
N ILE A 93 25.20 4.33 2.65
CA ILE A 93 25.70 4.32 1.27
C ILE A 93 25.05 5.45 0.49
N ARG A 94 23.71 5.51 0.54
CA ARG A 94 22.89 6.48 -0.21
C ARG A 94 21.77 6.99 0.69
N LYS A 95 21.48 8.28 0.64
CA LYS A 95 20.36 8.90 1.36
C LYS A 95 19.46 9.60 0.36
N ALA A 96 18.15 9.46 0.52
CA ALA A 96 17.21 10.26 -0.23
C ALA A 96 17.34 11.75 0.14
N ILE A 97 17.25 12.63 -0.85
CA ILE A 97 17.33 14.09 -0.62
C ILE A 97 16.12 14.58 0.19
N ARG A 98 14.94 13.98 -0.04
CA ARG A 98 13.69 14.37 0.60
C ARG A 98 13.31 13.35 1.67
N ALA A 99 12.91 13.86 2.82
CA ALA A 99 12.23 13.09 3.84
C ALA A 99 10.82 12.72 3.34
N ILE A 100 10.37 11.55 3.75
CA ILE A 100 8.99 11.11 3.60
C ILE A 100 8.23 11.54 4.85
N GLU A 101 7.02 12.03 4.67
CA GLU A 101 6.13 12.46 5.75
C GLU A 101 4.76 11.81 5.56
N ILE A 102 4.29 11.10 6.58
CA ILE A 102 2.96 10.47 6.65
C ILE A 102 2.16 11.21 7.71
N LYS A 103 0.92 11.59 7.37
CA LYS A 103 0.01 12.30 8.28
C LYS A 103 -1.29 11.53 8.47
N GLY A 104 -1.87 11.67 9.66
CA GLY A 104 -3.24 11.21 9.92
C GLY A 104 -3.40 9.69 10.01
N SER A 105 -2.35 8.95 10.38
CA SER A 105 -2.45 7.51 10.61
C SER A 105 -3.19 7.22 11.92
N ARG A 106 -3.84 6.06 11.99
CA ARG A 106 -4.64 5.64 13.15
C ARG A 106 -3.73 5.20 14.29
N ASP A 107 -2.65 4.52 13.95
CA ASP A 107 -1.71 3.94 14.91
C ASP A 107 -0.24 4.20 14.55
N ARG A 108 0.61 4.05 15.57
CA ARG A 108 2.07 4.20 15.42
C ARG A 108 2.65 3.19 14.45
N ASP A 109 2.29 1.91 14.60
CA ASP A 109 2.85 0.83 13.78
C ASP A 109 2.41 0.95 12.31
N GLU A 110 1.18 1.37 12.09
CA GLU A 110 0.66 1.71 10.76
C GLU A 110 1.48 2.84 10.13
N THR A 111 1.81 3.87 10.90
CA THR A 111 2.65 4.99 10.44
C THR A 111 4.05 4.51 10.01
N ILE A 112 4.65 3.63 10.82
CA ILE A 112 5.97 3.04 10.52
C ILE A 112 5.89 2.21 9.25
N LEU A 113 4.87 1.36 9.12
CA LEU A 113 4.68 0.49 7.97
C LEU A 113 4.46 1.31 6.70
N LYS A 114 3.68 2.39 6.75
CA LYS A 114 3.48 3.32 5.62
C LYS A 114 4.80 3.99 5.21
N LEU A 115 5.58 4.49 6.17
CA LEU A 115 6.91 5.03 5.88
C LEU A 115 7.82 3.97 5.24
N ALA A 116 7.84 2.77 5.79
CA ALA A 116 8.68 1.66 5.33
C ALA A 116 8.29 1.21 3.92
N PHE A 117 6.98 1.15 3.65
CA PHE A 117 6.44 0.82 2.33
C PHE A 117 6.91 1.82 1.27
N GLN A 118 6.89 3.11 1.57
CA GLN A 118 7.38 4.11 0.63
C GLN A 118 8.90 4.07 0.45
N ALA A 119 9.65 3.76 1.51
CA ALA A 119 11.10 3.56 1.39
C ALA A 119 11.45 2.34 0.52
N ALA A 120 10.75 1.22 0.72
CA ALA A 120 10.91 -0.01 -0.06
C ALA A 120 10.55 0.24 -1.54
N ARG A 121 9.41 0.90 -1.79
CA ARG A 121 8.98 1.29 -3.15
C ARG A 121 10.00 2.19 -3.86
N ALA A 122 10.71 3.03 -3.11
CA ALA A 122 11.79 3.88 -3.63
C ALA A 122 13.15 3.14 -3.76
N GLY A 123 13.19 1.84 -3.45
CA GLY A 123 14.39 1.00 -3.57
C GLY A 123 15.41 1.23 -2.46
N TYR A 124 14.97 1.66 -1.27
CA TYR A 124 15.82 1.80 -0.09
C TYR A 124 15.54 0.68 0.90
N ASN A 125 16.60 0.19 1.56
CA ASN A 125 16.50 -0.88 2.55
C ASN A 125 16.32 -0.38 3.99
N SER A 126 16.30 0.95 4.21
CA SER A 126 16.27 1.55 5.53
C SER A 126 15.57 2.90 5.56
N LEU A 127 15.11 3.26 6.77
CA LEU A 127 14.64 4.58 7.15
C LEU A 127 15.49 5.08 8.31
N ILE A 128 16.08 6.27 8.15
CA ILE A 128 16.88 6.94 9.18
C ILE A 128 16.21 8.23 9.62
N ASP A 129 16.64 8.72 10.78
CA ASP A 129 16.11 9.93 11.40
C ASP A 129 14.58 9.87 11.54
N VAL A 130 14.06 8.69 11.91
CA VAL A 130 12.62 8.48 12.03
C VAL A 130 12.11 9.16 13.28
N GLU A 131 11.16 10.06 13.07
CA GLU A 131 10.43 10.79 14.09
C GLU A 131 8.95 10.43 13.99
N ILE A 132 8.35 10.03 15.11
CA ILE A 132 6.93 9.75 15.17
C ILE A 132 6.35 10.57 16.31
N SER A 133 5.32 11.34 15.99
CA SER A 133 4.61 12.18 16.95
C SER A 133 3.12 11.85 16.92
N SER A 134 2.47 11.99 18.08
CA SER A 134 1.02 11.91 18.19
C SER A 134 0.46 13.31 18.39
N GLN A 135 -0.56 13.65 17.61
CA GLN A 135 -1.29 14.89 17.74
C GLN A 135 -2.71 14.57 18.21
N LYS A 136 -3.10 15.15 19.35
CA LYS A 136 -4.47 15.05 19.87
C LYS A 136 -5.30 16.17 19.23
N LEU A 137 -6.24 15.79 18.39
CA LEU A 137 -7.23 16.70 17.81
C LEU A 137 -8.48 16.70 18.71
N ARG A 138 -8.85 17.87 19.22
CA ARG A 138 -10.05 18.06 20.04
C ARG A 138 -11.13 18.73 19.19
N ASN A 139 -12.16 17.97 18.83
CA ASN A 139 -13.30 18.46 18.07
C ASN A 139 -14.55 18.46 18.95
N GLN A 140 -14.92 19.64 19.46
CA GLN A 140 -16.21 19.94 20.10
C GLN A 140 -16.78 18.84 21.03
N GLY A 141 -15.93 18.26 21.89
CA GLY A 141 -16.32 17.28 22.91
C GLY A 141 -15.68 15.90 22.75
N TRP A 142 -15.22 15.54 21.55
CA TRP A 142 -14.51 14.28 21.28
C TRP A 142 -13.02 14.53 21.02
N GLN A 143 -12.17 13.61 21.49
CA GLN A 143 -10.73 13.66 21.32
C GLN A 143 -10.28 12.49 20.46
N THR A 144 -9.65 12.77 19.32
CA THR A 144 -9.05 11.77 18.45
C THR A 144 -7.55 11.96 18.45
N SER A 145 -6.79 10.88 18.58
CA SER A 145 -5.34 10.90 18.44
C SER A 145 -5.01 10.52 16.99
N THR A 146 -4.25 11.36 16.30
CA THR A 146 -3.71 11.07 14.97
C THR A 146 -2.21 10.97 15.04
N TRP A 147 -1.64 10.01 14.33
CA TRP A 147 -0.20 9.80 14.27
C TRP A 147 0.38 10.43 13.00
N THR A 148 1.53 11.08 13.18
CA THR A 148 2.32 11.69 12.13
C THR A 148 3.73 11.14 12.22
N GLY A 149 4.30 10.73 11.09
CA GLY A 149 5.63 10.16 11.02
C GLY A 149 6.45 10.83 9.94
N ARG A 150 7.73 11.04 10.21
CA ARG A 150 8.71 11.54 9.26
C ARG A 150 9.92 10.63 9.29
N GLY A 151 10.51 10.36 8.14
CA GLY A 151 11.75 9.59 8.05
C GLY A 151 12.47 9.85 6.74
N ILE A 152 13.77 9.60 6.70
CA ILE A 152 14.55 9.75 5.47
C ILE A 152 14.92 8.36 4.96
N PRO A 153 14.48 7.96 3.76
CA PRO A 153 14.92 6.73 3.15
C PRO A 153 16.42 6.73 2.94
N ALA A 154 17.06 5.64 3.31
CA ALA A 154 18.49 5.46 3.15
C ALA A 154 18.82 4.02 2.83
N GLU A 155 19.94 3.85 2.15
CA GLU A 155 20.57 2.58 1.89
C GLU A 155 21.72 2.43 2.87
N ILE A 156 21.64 1.40 3.72
CA ILE A 156 22.66 1.13 4.73
C ILE A 156 23.30 -0.22 4.47
N LEU A 157 24.58 -0.33 4.84
CA LEU A 157 25.26 -1.61 4.95
C LEU A 157 24.86 -2.25 6.29
N VAL A 158 23.94 -3.20 6.23
CA VAL A 158 23.64 -4.05 7.38
C VAL A 158 24.81 -5.03 7.53
N ARG A 159 25.59 -4.91 8.60
CA ARG A 159 26.47 -6.02 9.02
C ARG A 159 25.55 -7.12 9.53
N GLN A 160 25.34 -8.16 8.74
CA GLN A 160 24.84 -9.42 9.29
C GLN A 160 25.96 -9.94 10.19
N GLU A 161 25.82 -9.76 11.50
CA GLU A 161 26.61 -10.54 12.46
C GLU A 161 26.11 -11.98 12.33
N PHE A 162 26.94 -12.82 11.70
CA PHE A 162 26.77 -14.26 11.60
C PHE A 162 27.17 -14.94 12.90
#